data_AF-A0A938XG13-F1
#
_entry.id   AF-A0A938XG13-F1
#
_cell.length_a   1.000
_cell.length_b   1.000
_cell.length_c   1.000
_cell.angle_alpha   90.00
_cell.angle_beta   90.00
_cell.angle_gamma   90.00
#
_symmetry.space_group_name_H-M   'P 1'
#
loop_
_entity.id
_entity.type
_entity.pdbx_description
1 polymer ?
#
loop_
_entity_poly.entity_id
_entity_poly.type
_entity_poly.pdbx_seq_one_letter_code
_entity_poly.pdbx_strand_id
1 'polypeptide(L)'
;MSKTKICTEEMGKWLKILFWLLIISTVAGIFITEETVEKVPALQLVSTLFVIAYGGVLLKMSACDPACGRYRTAGICKILSAALSAALSLLSGGTGVTAFALVLLALLAAAALDIAGEYQELKGHAAVLQERDLLLSEKWLRLVKWYVGLLAGSAAGVILSALLPLAGVVLVLAAGVGIIVVSVVKIVYLYRTGKDYCVSR
;
A
#
# COMPACT_ATOMS: atom_id res chain seq x y z
N MET A 1 -16.57 -32.07 2.07
CA MET A 1 -16.51 -30.61 2.35
C MET A 1 -15.75 -29.95 1.22
N SER A 2 -16.41 -29.15 0.40
CA SER A 2 -15.86 -28.61 -0.85
C SER A 2 -14.66 -27.69 -0.59
N LYS A 3 -13.60 -27.80 -1.40
CA LYS A 3 -12.40 -26.91 -1.39
C LYS A 3 -12.77 -25.42 -1.31
N THR A 4 -13.93 -25.04 -1.84
CA THR A 4 -14.44 -23.66 -1.82
C THR A 4 -14.72 -23.14 -0.41
N LYS A 5 -15.22 -23.98 0.52
CA LYS A 5 -15.48 -23.54 1.92
C LYS A 5 -14.18 -23.26 2.68
N ILE A 6 -13.19 -24.12 2.51
CA ILE A 6 -11.88 -23.97 3.16
C ILE A 6 -11.20 -22.66 2.68
N CYS A 7 -11.27 -22.39 1.37
CA CYS A 7 -10.73 -21.16 0.80
C CYS A 7 -11.41 -19.89 1.34
N THR A 8 -12.74 -19.89 1.48
CA THR A 8 -13.47 -18.73 2.04
C THR A 8 -13.14 -18.47 3.51
N GLU A 9 -12.95 -19.52 4.32
CA GLU A 9 -12.57 -19.39 5.73
C GLU A 9 -11.16 -18.83 5.88
N GLU A 10 -10.21 -19.33 5.08
CA GLU A 10 -8.84 -18.82 5.06
C GLU A 10 -8.79 -17.36 4.62
N MET A 11 -9.53 -16.99 3.57
CA MET A 11 -9.63 -15.60 3.10
C MET A 11 -10.13 -14.65 4.19
N GLY A 12 -11.18 -15.05 4.93
CA GLY A 12 -11.70 -14.25 6.04
C GLY A 12 -10.68 -14.03 7.17
N LYS A 13 -9.89 -15.05 7.50
CA LYS A 13 -8.82 -14.95 8.51
C LYS A 13 -7.73 -13.97 8.07
N TRP A 14 -7.23 -14.09 6.85
CA TRP A 14 -6.17 -13.22 6.32
C TRP A 14 -6.65 -11.78 6.15
N LEU A 15 -7.90 -11.57 5.77
CA LEU A 15 -8.46 -10.22 5.66
C LEU A 15 -8.57 -9.52 7.02
N LYS A 16 -8.89 -10.27 8.08
CA LYS A 16 -8.86 -9.75 9.46
C LYS A 16 -7.44 -9.37 9.88
N ILE A 17 -6.43 -10.19 9.54
CA ILE A 17 -5.02 -9.87 9.79
C ILE A 17 -4.63 -8.61 9.04
N LEU A 18 -4.98 -8.51 7.75
CA LEU A 18 -4.67 -7.36 6.90
C LEU A 18 -5.32 -6.07 7.43
N PHE A 19 -6.55 -6.16 7.96
CA PHE A 19 -7.22 -5.04 8.62
C PHE A 19 -6.44 -4.52 9.83
N TRP A 20 -6.03 -5.39 10.75
CA TRP A 20 -5.24 -4.98 11.91
C TRP A 20 -3.86 -4.44 11.52
N LEU A 21 -3.23 -5.08 10.55
CA LEU A 21 -1.92 -4.67 10.04
C LEU A 21 -1.99 -3.29 9.38
N LEU A 22 -3.06 -3.01 8.63
CA LEU A 22 -3.29 -1.71 7.99
C LEU A 22 -3.54 -0.60 9.02
N ILE A 23 -4.27 -0.86 10.10
CA ILE A 23 -4.46 0.12 11.18
C ILE A 23 -3.11 0.44 11.84
N ILE A 24 -2.36 -0.59 12.26
CA ILE A 24 -1.08 -0.41 12.93
C ILE A 24 -0.10 0.32 12.02
N SER A 25 -0.02 -0.06 10.73
CA SER A 25 0.90 0.60 9.78
C SER A 25 0.50 2.05 9.50
N THR A 26 -0.79 2.35 9.37
CA THR A 26 -1.27 3.73 9.16
C THR A 26 -0.98 4.61 10.37
N VAL A 27 -1.20 4.10 11.58
CA VAL A 27 -0.89 4.84 12.82
C VAL A 27 0.62 5.01 12.96
N ALA A 28 1.41 3.95 12.76
CA ALA A 28 2.86 4.02 12.82
C ALA A 28 3.43 5.04 11.81
N GLY A 29 2.92 5.05 10.58
CA GLY A 29 3.35 5.98 9.54
C GLY A 29 3.15 7.47 9.87
N ILE A 30 2.25 7.82 10.80
CA ILE A 30 2.08 9.19 11.29
C ILE A 30 3.19 9.58 12.28
N PHE A 31 3.69 8.62 13.06
CA PHE A 31 4.68 8.87 14.11
C PHE A 31 6.13 8.72 13.64
N ILE A 32 6.38 7.93 12.59
CA ILE A 32 7.72 7.70 12.05
C ILE A 32 8.10 8.89 11.16
N THR A 33 8.81 9.86 11.73
CA THR A 33 9.43 10.99 11.01
C THR A 33 10.95 10.80 10.92
N GLU A 34 11.60 11.51 10.01
CA GLU A 34 13.07 11.52 9.86
C GLU A 34 13.79 11.78 11.20
N GLU A 35 13.25 12.70 12.01
CA GLU A 35 13.79 13.00 13.35
C GLU A 35 13.71 11.79 14.31
N THR A 36 12.62 11.02 14.26
CA THR A 36 12.46 9.82 15.10
C THR A 36 13.36 8.67 14.63
N VAL A 37 13.60 8.57 13.33
CA VAL A 37 14.48 7.55 12.75
C VAL A 37 15.94 7.88 13.06
N GLU A 38 16.33 9.16 13.06
CA GLU A 38 17.66 9.60 13.48
C GLU A 38 17.94 9.23 14.94
N LYS A 39 16.95 9.41 15.83
CA LYS A 39 17.04 9.06 17.24
C LYS A 39 16.99 7.55 17.50
N VAL A 40 16.18 6.82 16.71
CA VAL A 40 15.96 5.38 16.87
C VAL A 40 15.95 4.71 15.49
N PRO A 41 17.13 4.35 14.95
CA PRO A 41 17.24 3.76 13.60
C PRO A 41 16.55 2.40 13.49
N ALA A 42 16.34 1.70 14.62
CA ALA A 42 15.57 0.45 14.66
C ALA A 42 14.12 0.62 14.19
N LEU A 43 13.54 1.82 14.26
CA LEU A 43 12.17 2.09 13.88
C LEU A 43 11.95 1.93 12.35
N GLN A 44 12.97 2.21 11.55
CA GLN A 44 12.95 2.01 10.11
C GLN A 44 12.92 0.52 9.73
N LEU A 45 13.67 -0.32 10.46
CA LEU A 45 13.63 -1.78 10.28
C LEU A 45 12.24 -2.33 10.61
N VAL A 46 11.63 -1.85 11.71
CA VAL A 46 10.27 -2.24 12.11
C VAL A 46 9.26 -1.88 11.02
N SER A 47 9.31 -0.66 10.48
CA SER A 47 8.44 -0.23 9.37
C SER A 47 8.60 -1.12 8.13
N THR A 48 9.85 -1.42 7.76
CA THR A 48 10.16 -2.27 6.61
C THR A 48 9.62 -3.69 6.80
N LEU A 49 9.76 -4.26 8.01
CA LEU A 49 9.21 -5.56 8.37
C LEU A 49 7.68 -5.59 8.28
N PHE A 50 6.99 -4.51 8.67
CA PHE A 50 5.54 -4.40 8.51
C PHE A 50 5.12 -4.45 7.03
N VAL A 51 5.83 -3.74 6.15
CA VAL A 51 5.54 -3.77 4.70
C VAL A 51 5.78 -5.17 4.12
N ILE A 52 6.87 -5.84 4.52
CA ILE A 52 7.15 -7.22 4.10
C ILE A 52 6.07 -8.19 4.61
N ALA A 53 5.66 -8.06 5.88
CA ALA A 53 4.59 -8.87 6.46
C ALA A 53 3.27 -8.65 5.70
N TYR A 54 2.97 -7.40 5.35
CA TYR A 54 1.79 -7.03 4.57
C TYR A 54 1.81 -7.68 3.17
N GLY A 55 2.95 -7.58 2.46
CA GLY A 55 3.15 -8.28 1.20
C GLY A 55 3.03 -9.80 1.32
N GLY A 56 3.53 -10.39 2.41
CA GLY A 56 3.41 -11.81 2.71
C GLY A 56 1.96 -12.27 2.90
N VAL A 57 1.15 -11.48 3.62
CA VAL A 57 -0.30 -11.75 3.78
C VAL A 57 -1.01 -11.71 2.44
N LEU A 58 -0.71 -10.73 1.57
CA LEU A 58 -1.26 -10.66 0.21
C LEU A 58 -0.88 -11.88 -0.64
N LEU A 59 0.37 -12.35 -0.55
CA LEU A 59 0.81 -13.56 -1.24
C LEU A 59 0.09 -14.81 -0.73
N LYS A 60 -0.15 -14.93 0.58
CA LYS A 60 -0.93 -16.02 1.16
C LYS A 60 -2.38 -16.01 0.67
N MET A 61 -3.02 -14.84 0.57
CA MET A 61 -4.35 -14.73 -0.03
C MET A 61 -4.35 -15.12 -1.51
N SER A 62 -3.28 -14.82 -2.25
CA SER A 62 -3.16 -15.21 -3.66
C SER A 62 -3.06 -16.72 -3.92
N ALA A 63 -2.63 -17.49 -2.91
CA ALA A 63 -2.51 -18.94 -3.03
C ALA A 63 -3.85 -19.68 -2.87
N CYS A 64 -4.88 -19.00 -2.35
CA CYS A 64 -6.16 -19.63 -2.04
C CYS A 64 -7.16 -19.63 -3.23
N ASP A 65 -7.09 -18.66 -4.16
CA ASP A 65 -8.07 -18.54 -5.24
C ASP A 65 -7.41 -18.09 -6.58
N PRO A 66 -7.61 -18.79 -7.71
CA PRO A 66 -7.06 -18.42 -9.02
C PRO A 66 -7.58 -17.09 -9.60
N ALA A 67 -8.70 -16.53 -9.12
CA ALA A 67 -9.11 -15.15 -9.43
C ALA A 67 -8.14 -14.09 -8.84
N CYS A 68 -7.19 -14.51 -7.99
CA CYS A 68 -6.30 -13.67 -7.20
C CYS A 68 -4.92 -13.37 -7.81
N GLY A 69 -4.74 -13.51 -9.12
CA GLY A 69 -3.48 -13.09 -9.77
C GLY A 69 -3.08 -11.65 -9.41
N ARG A 70 -4.07 -10.78 -9.16
CA ARG A 70 -3.89 -9.39 -8.73
C ARG A 70 -3.25 -9.25 -7.33
N TYR A 71 -3.65 -10.07 -6.35
CA TYR A 71 -3.02 -10.04 -5.02
C TYR A 71 -1.58 -10.52 -5.05
N ARG A 72 -1.25 -11.45 -5.95
CA ARG A 72 0.13 -11.89 -6.15
C ARG A 72 1.01 -10.74 -6.64
N THR A 73 0.55 -10.00 -7.64
CA THR A 73 1.24 -8.82 -8.15
C THR A 73 1.36 -7.73 -7.07
N ALA A 74 0.30 -7.49 -6.30
CA ALA A 74 0.31 -6.53 -5.20
C ALA A 74 1.37 -6.86 -4.13
N GLY A 75 1.41 -8.11 -3.68
CA GLY A 75 2.40 -8.57 -2.70
C GLY A 75 3.84 -8.46 -3.20
N ILE A 76 4.10 -8.85 -4.45
CA ILE A 76 5.43 -8.72 -5.08
C ILE A 76 5.85 -7.25 -5.18
N CYS A 77 4.94 -6.38 -5.63
CA CYS A 77 5.21 -4.93 -5.72
C CYS A 77 5.55 -4.32 -4.35
N LYS A 78 4.86 -4.72 -3.27
CA LYS A 78 5.14 -4.26 -1.91
C LYS A 78 6.48 -4.75 -1.36
N ILE A 79 6.87 -5.99 -1.66
CA ILE A 79 8.17 -6.51 -1.25
C ILE A 79 9.31 -5.86 -2.04
N LEU A 80 9.13 -5.66 -3.35
CA LEU A 80 10.11 -5.00 -4.21
C LEU A 80 10.32 -3.53 -3.84
N SER A 81 9.24 -2.78 -3.58
CA SER A 81 9.32 -1.38 -3.12
C SER A 81 10.04 -1.28 -1.77
N ALA A 82 9.74 -2.17 -0.83
CA ALA A 82 10.45 -2.23 0.47
C ALA A 82 11.94 -2.53 0.29
N ALA A 83 12.29 -3.53 -0.53
CA ALA A 83 13.68 -3.90 -0.81
C ALA A 83 14.44 -2.75 -1.48
N LEU A 84 13.82 -2.06 -2.45
CA LEU A 84 14.42 -0.91 -3.14
C LEU A 84 14.64 0.26 -2.18
N SER A 85 13.68 0.54 -1.29
CA SER A 85 13.80 1.60 -0.28
C SER A 85 14.90 1.33 0.74
N ALA A 86 15.02 0.08 1.20
CA ALA A 86 16.10 -0.35 2.09
C ALA A 86 17.47 -0.25 1.39
N ALA A 87 17.57 -0.67 0.13
CA ALA A 87 18.80 -0.55 -0.65
C ALA A 87 19.22 0.92 -0.85
N LEU A 88 18.26 1.82 -1.12
CA LEU A 88 18.53 3.25 -1.26
C LEU A 88 19.09 3.87 0.02
N SER A 89 18.55 3.45 1.17
CA SER A 89 18.99 3.95 2.47
C SER A 89 20.47 3.63 2.73
N LEU A 90 20.96 2.49 2.24
CA LEU A 90 22.37 2.09 2.34
C LEU A 90 23.30 2.85 1.37
N LEU A 91 22.75 3.39 0.27
CA LEU A 91 23.49 4.03 -0.82
C LEU A 91 23.54 5.57 -0.72
N SER A 92 22.78 6.17 0.20
CA SER A 92 22.55 7.63 0.26
C SER A 92 23.75 8.49 0.70
N GLY A 93 24.98 7.95 0.70
CA GLY A 93 26.21 8.67 1.05
C GLY A 93 26.96 9.32 -0.13
N GLY A 94 26.48 9.16 -1.37
CA GLY A 94 27.18 9.66 -2.56
C GLY A 94 26.89 11.13 -2.88
N THR A 95 27.90 12.00 -2.78
CA THR A 95 27.79 13.42 -3.19
C THR A 95 28.18 13.59 -4.65
N GLY A 96 27.19 13.65 -5.55
CA GLY A 96 27.43 13.93 -6.98
C GLY A 96 26.13 14.02 -7.79
N VAL A 97 26.15 14.74 -8.91
CA VAL A 97 24.97 14.93 -9.79
C VAL A 97 24.46 13.59 -10.34
N THR A 98 25.36 12.66 -10.64
CA THR A 98 25.02 11.29 -11.06
C THR A 98 24.37 10.49 -9.93
N ALA A 99 24.85 10.63 -8.69
CA ALA A 99 24.27 9.99 -7.52
C ALA A 99 22.86 10.54 -7.24
N PHE A 100 22.68 11.87 -7.32
CA PHE A 100 21.37 12.51 -7.18
C PHE A 100 20.36 12.02 -8.22
N ALA A 101 20.76 11.96 -9.50
CA ALA A 101 19.89 11.46 -10.56
C ALA A 101 19.50 9.98 -10.37
N LEU A 102 20.42 9.12 -9.91
CA LEU A 102 20.15 7.72 -9.63
C LEU A 102 19.21 7.54 -8.44
N VAL A 103 19.40 8.31 -7.36
CA VAL A 103 18.50 8.30 -6.19
C VAL A 103 17.10 8.75 -6.62
N LEU A 104 16.98 9.83 -7.38
CA LEU A 104 15.70 10.31 -7.89
C LEU A 104 15.01 9.25 -8.76
N LEU A 105 15.75 8.64 -9.70
CA LEU A 105 15.20 7.58 -10.56
C LEU A 105 14.69 6.39 -9.75
N ALA A 106 15.43 5.98 -8.71
CA ALA A 106 15.04 4.87 -7.87
C ALA A 106 13.85 5.20 -6.96
N LEU A 107 13.74 6.44 -6.46
CA LEU A 107 12.54 6.91 -5.76
C LEU A 107 11.30 6.88 -6.67
N LEU A 108 11.44 7.27 -7.94
CA LEU A 108 10.35 7.19 -8.92
C LEU A 108 9.96 5.74 -9.21
N ALA A 109 10.94 4.84 -9.32
CA ALA A 109 10.68 3.41 -9.49
C ALA A 109 9.97 2.81 -8.27
N ALA A 110 10.38 3.17 -7.05
CA ALA A 110 9.72 2.75 -5.82
C ALA A 110 8.27 3.26 -5.76
N ALA A 111 8.04 4.54 -6.04
CA ALA A 111 6.70 5.12 -6.08
C ALA A 111 5.79 4.45 -7.12
N ALA A 112 6.32 4.15 -8.31
CA ALA A 112 5.58 3.44 -9.35
C ALA A 112 5.20 2.01 -8.92
N LEU A 113 6.12 1.29 -8.25
CA LEU A 113 5.85 -0.03 -7.68
C LEU A 113 4.79 0.03 -6.59
N ASP A 114 4.85 1.02 -5.71
CA ASP A 114 3.85 1.21 -4.65
C ASP A 114 2.47 1.51 -5.21
N ILE A 115 2.37 2.42 -6.17
CA ILE A 115 1.11 2.74 -6.87
C ILE A 115 0.56 1.50 -7.57
N ALA A 116 1.40 0.75 -8.28
CA ALA A 116 1.00 -0.48 -8.94
C ALA A 116 0.53 -1.53 -7.93
N GLY A 117 1.22 -1.67 -6.80
CA GLY A 117 0.85 -2.59 -5.73
C GLY A 117 -0.51 -2.28 -5.13
N GLU A 118 -0.73 -1.02 -4.73
CA GLU A 118 -2.00 -0.54 -4.18
C GLU A 118 -3.15 -0.70 -5.18
N TYR A 119 -2.90 -0.36 -6.45
CA TYR A 119 -3.89 -0.52 -7.51
C TYR A 119 -4.36 -1.97 -7.65
N GLN A 120 -3.42 -2.92 -7.66
CA GLN A 120 -3.73 -4.34 -7.81
C GLN A 120 -4.45 -4.90 -6.58
N GLU A 121 -4.05 -4.47 -5.37
CA GLU A 121 -4.72 -4.85 -4.12
C GLU A 121 -6.19 -4.40 -4.09
N LEU A 122 -6.43 -3.11 -4.33
CA LEU A 122 -7.77 -2.53 -4.30
C LEU A 122 -8.68 -3.13 -5.38
N LYS A 123 -8.14 -3.41 -6.58
CA LYS A 123 -8.87 -4.16 -7.62
C LYS A 123 -9.07 -5.62 -7.27
N GLY A 124 -8.17 -6.23 -6.51
CA GLY A 124 -8.34 -7.56 -5.94
C GLY A 124 -9.56 -7.59 -5.02
N HIS A 125 -9.68 -6.62 -4.10
CA HIS A 125 -10.83 -6.52 -3.20
C HIS A 125 -12.14 -6.32 -3.95
N ALA A 126 -12.16 -5.48 -4.98
CA ALA A 126 -13.34 -5.31 -5.84
C ALA A 126 -13.74 -6.62 -6.53
N ALA A 127 -12.79 -7.34 -7.13
CA ALA A 127 -13.06 -8.58 -7.87
C ALA A 127 -13.63 -9.68 -6.96
N VAL A 128 -13.05 -9.82 -5.77
CA VAL A 128 -13.46 -10.80 -4.75
C VAL A 128 -14.85 -10.51 -4.19
N LEU A 129 -15.33 -9.26 -4.31
CA LEU A 129 -16.68 -8.88 -3.92
C LEU A 129 -17.69 -8.90 -5.06
N GLN A 130 -17.25 -9.05 -6.32
CA GLN A 130 -18.13 -8.90 -7.47
C GLN A 130 -19.31 -9.88 -7.45
N GLU A 131 -19.10 -11.11 -6.99
CA GLU A 131 -20.15 -12.12 -6.90
C GLU A 131 -20.98 -12.06 -5.60
N ARG A 132 -20.51 -11.35 -4.56
CA ARG A 132 -21.15 -11.30 -3.23
C ARG A 132 -21.86 -9.99 -2.94
N ASP A 133 -21.20 -8.87 -3.20
CA ASP A 133 -21.71 -7.52 -2.96
C ASP A 133 -21.21 -6.58 -4.08
N LEU A 134 -22.02 -6.48 -5.12
CA LEU A 134 -21.76 -5.61 -6.27
C LEU A 134 -21.63 -4.13 -5.86
N LEU A 135 -22.42 -3.67 -4.89
CA LEU A 135 -22.40 -2.27 -4.44
C LEU A 135 -21.08 -1.95 -3.72
N LEU A 136 -20.57 -2.88 -2.90
CA LEU A 136 -19.28 -2.71 -2.25
C LEU A 136 -18.12 -2.85 -3.25
N SER A 137 -18.22 -3.76 -4.22
CA SER A 137 -17.25 -3.89 -5.32
C SER A 137 -17.08 -2.59 -6.12
N GLU A 138 -18.18 -1.95 -6.52
CA GLU A 138 -18.14 -0.66 -7.22
C GLU A 138 -17.53 0.47 -6.36
N LYS A 139 -17.81 0.46 -5.05
CA LYS A 139 -17.20 1.41 -4.11
C LYS A 139 -15.68 1.24 -4.04
N TRP A 140 -15.17 0.01 -4.05
CA TRP A 140 -13.73 -0.26 -4.16
C TRP A 140 -13.14 0.27 -5.46
N LEU A 141 -13.78 0.05 -6.61
CA LEU A 141 -13.31 0.58 -7.89
C LEU A 141 -13.29 2.10 -7.94
N ARG A 142 -14.26 2.76 -7.29
CA ARG A 142 -14.25 4.23 -7.13
C ARG A 142 -13.10 4.67 -6.24
N LEU A 143 -12.84 3.95 -5.15
CA LEU A 143 -11.74 4.23 -4.24
C LEU A 143 -10.37 4.14 -4.94
N VAL A 144 -10.19 3.16 -5.83
CA VAL A 144 -8.96 3.03 -6.66
C VAL A 144 -8.64 4.33 -7.38
N LYS A 145 -9.63 4.94 -8.06
CA LYS A 145 -9.41 6.16 -8.86
C LYS A 145 -8.89 7.31 -8.00
N TRP A 146 -9.49 7.51 -6.83
CA TRP A 146 -9.09 8.57 -5.91
C TRP A 146 -7.75 8.28 -5.26
N TYR A 147 -7.55 7.07 -4.74
CA TYR A 147 -6.33 6.72 -4.02
C TYR A 147 -5.10 6.74 -4.93
N VAL A 148 -5.20 6.14 -6.12
CA VAL A 148 -4.10 6.14 -7.11
C VAL A 148 -3.85 7.55 -7.64
N GLY A 149 -4.90 8.33 -7.88
CA GLY A 149 -4.77 9.73 -8.29
C GLY A 149 -4.03 10.58 -7.25
N LEU A 150 -4.32 10.38 -5.97
CA LEU A 150 -3.65 11.08 -4.87
C LEU A 150 -2.19 10.65 -4.70
N LEU A 151 -1.89 9.35 -4.81
CA LEU A 151 -0.51 8.85 -4.79
C LEU A 151 0.32 9.36 -5.98
N ALA A 152 -0.27 9.39 -7.17
CA ALA A 152 0.36 9.97 -8.35
C ALA A 152 0.57 11.48 -8.17
N GLY A 153 -0.41 12.18 -7.59
CA GLY A 153 -0.33 13.59 -7.25
C GLY A 153 0.78 13.90 -6.24
N SER A 154 0.93 13.08 -5.19
CA SER A 154 2.03 13.23 -4.23
C SER A 154 3.38 12.98 -4.87
N ALA A 155 3.52 11.93 -5.70
CA ALA A 155 4.76 11.67 -6.43
C ALA A 155 5.12 12.81 -7.39
N ALA A 156 4.14 13.32 -8.14
CA ALA A 156 4.31 14.49 -9.01
C ALA A 156 4.69 15.75 -8.22
N GLY A 157 4.12 15.94 -7.02
CA GLY A 157 4.47 17.04 -6.11
C GLY A 157 5.91 16.99 -5.63
N VAL A 158 6.45 15.80 -5.34
CA VAL A 158 7.88 15.62 -5.01
C VAL A 158 8.76 16.04 -6.19
N ILE A 159 8.43 15.59 -7.42
CA ILE A 159 9.17 16.00 -8.62
C ILE A 159 9.08 17.51 -8.84
N LEU A 160 7.87 18.07 -8.72
CA LEU A 160 7.62 19.50 -8.88
C LEU A 160 8.39 20.33 -7.86
N SER A 161 8.61 19.82 -6.65
CA SER A 161 9.39 20.50 -5.60
C SER A 161 10.84 20.76 -6.02
N ALA A 162 11.40 19.98 -6.96
CA ALA A 162 12.72 20.24 -7.51
C ALA A 162 12.77 21.45 -8.46
N LEU A 163 11.63 21.81 -9.07
CA LEU A 163 11.53 22.94 -10.02
C LEU A 163 10.92 24.19 -9.37
N LEU A 164 9.86 23.99 -8.57
CA LEU A 164 9.08 25.03 -7.90
C LEU A 164 8.83 24.58 -6.46
N PRO A 165 9.78 24.81 -5.52
CA PRO A 165 9.75 24.22 -4.18
C PRO A 165 8.45 24.45 -3.42
N LEU A 166 7.97 25.70 -3.39
CA LEU A 166 6.75 26.04 -2.65
C LEU A 166 5.50 25.37 -3.26
N ALA A 167 5.36 25.40 -4.59
CA ALA A 167 4.22 24.81 -5.27
C ALA A 167 4.20 23.27 -5.13
N GLY A 168 5.36 22.64 -5.25
CA GLY A 168 5.51 21.20 -5.07
C GLY A 168 5.15 20.76 -3.66
N VAL A 169 5.67 21.44 -2.63
CA VAL A 169 5.34 21.15 -1.23
C VAL A 169 3.85 21.31 -0.95
N VAL A 170 3.22 22.39 -1.43
CA VAL A 170 1.76 22.59 -1.29
C VAL A 170 0.98 21.45 -1.93
N LEU A 171 1.39 20.99 -3.12
CA LEU A 171 0.74 19.86 -3.79
C LEU A 171 0.90 18.55 -3.00
N VAL A 172 2.09 18.26 -2.47
CA VAL A 172 2.34 17.09 -1.62
C VAL A 172 1.47 17.12 -0.36
N LEU A 173 1.37 18.27 0.31
CA LEU A 173 0.54 18.42 1.50
C LEU A 173 -0.95 18.24 1.18
N ALA A 174 -1.44 18.85 0.11
CA ALA A 174 -2.82 18.69 -0.34
C ALA A 174 -3.15 17.23 -0.68
N ALA A 175 -2.25 16.54 -1.39
CA ALA A 175 -2.37 15.12 -1.68
C ALA A 175 -2.34 14.28 -0.40
N GLY A 176 -1.46 14.60 0.55
CA GLY A 176 -1.34 13.92 1.84
C GLY A 176 -2.63 13.96 2.66
N VAL A 177 -3.29 15.12 2.74
CA VAL A 177 -4.62 15.24 3.40
C VAL A 177 -5.64 14.32 2.72
N GLY A 178 -5.66 14.30 1.38
CA GLY A 178 -6.52 13.40 0.63
C GLY A 178 -6.22 11.93 0.90
N ILE A 179 -4.94 11.55 0.96
CA ILE A 179 -4.49 10.17 1.23
C ILE A 179 -5.00 9.74 2.61
N ILE A 180 -4.87 10.58 3.64
CA ILE A 180 -5.35 10.27 5.00
C ILE A 180 -6.86 9.96 4.97
N VAL A 181 -7.66 10.82 4.34
CA VAL A 181 -9.12 10.63 4.25
C VAL A 181 -9.46 9.34 3.52
N VAL A 182 -8.82 9.08 2.38
CA VAL A 182 -9.10 7.87 1.57
C VAL A 182 -8.60 6.60 2.27
N SER A 183 -7.51 6.66 3.03
CA SER A 183 -7.01 5.55 3.86
C SER A 183 -7.99 5.17 4.97
N VAL A 184 -8.65 6.15 5.61
CA VAL A 184 -9.73 5.85 6.58
C VAL A 184 -10.89 5.12 5.89
N VAL A 185 -11.29 5.56 4.69
CA VAL A 185 -12.32 4.87 3.90
C VAL A 185 -11.87 3.45 3.50
N LYS A 186 -10.60 3.27 3.13
CA LYS A 186 -9.99 1.95 2.83
C LYS A 186 -10.14 1.00 4.01
N ILE A 187 -9.83 1.46 5.23
CA ILE A 187 -9.98 0.66 6.46
C ILE A 187 -11.45 0.26 6.70
N VAL A 188 -12.39 1.20 6.53
CA VAL A 188 -13.82 0.92 6.69
C VAL A 188 -14.32 -0.09 5.66
N TYR A 189 -13.90 0.04 4.40
CA TYR A 189 -14.30 -0.90 3.35
C TYR A 189 -13.70 -2.27 3.60
N LEU A 190 -12.44 -2.35 4.03
CA LEU A 190 -11.78 -3.61 4.38
C LEU A 190 -12.48 -4.34 5.53
N TYR A 191 -12.91 -3.60 6.55
CA TYR A 191 -13.73 -4.14 7.64
C TYR A 191 -15.05 -4.73 7.13
N ARG A 192 -15.76 -4.01 6.23
CA ARG A 192 -17.01 -4.48 5.64
C ARG A 192 -16.80 -5.74 4.80
N THR A 193 -15.77 -5.74 3.95
CA THR A 193 -15.36 -6.93 3.19
C THR A 193 -15.13 -8.10 4.15
N GLY A 194 -14.36 -7.92 5.24
CA GLY A 194 -14.14 -8.97 6.25
C GLY A 194 -15.42 -9.48 6.89
N LYS A 195 -16.36 -8.58 7.20
CA LYS A 195 -17.66 -8.95 7.76
C LYS A 195 -18.45 -9.84 6.79
N ASP A 196 -18.50 -9.52 5.50
CA ASP A 196 -19.25 -10.31 4.51
C ASP A 196 -18.63 -11.70 4.28
N TYR A 197 -17.32 -11.84 4.47
CA TYR A 197 -16.62 -13.12 4.47
C TYR A 197 -16.82 -13.92 5.77
N CYS A 198 -17.02 -13.27 6.92
CA CYS A 198 -17.27 -13.94 8.20
C CYS A 198 -18.74 -14.27 8.48
N VAL A 199 -19.70 -13.53 7.91
CA VAL A 199 -21.15 -13.67 8.17
C VAL A 199 -21.85 -14.68 7.25
N SER A 200 -21.25 -15.12 6.14
CA SER A 200 -21.81 -16.19 5.29
C SER A 200 -21.69 -17.60 5.91
N ARG A 201 -21.87 -17.70 7.22
CA ARG A 201 -21.80 -18.92 8.01
C ARG A 201 -23.16 -19.61 8.05
#